data_AF-A0A941A935-F1
#
_entry.id   AF-A0A941A935-F1
#
_cell.length_a   1.000
_cell.length_b   1.000
_cell.length_c   1.000
_cell.angle_alpha   90.00
_cell.angle_beta   90.00
_cell.angle_gamma   90.00
#
_symmetry.space_group_name_H-M   'P 1'
#
loop_
_entity.id
_entity.type
_entity.pdbx_description
1 polymer ?
#
loop_
_entity_poly.entity_id
_entity_poly.type
_entity_poly.pdbx_seq_one_letter_code
_entity_poly.pdbx_strand_id
1 'polypeptide(L)'
;MVNMNPDELYLKLHENASVRKKRTLELIHETCKIQFKSDVNDFSIGTIANLMKDKGGPTEQAMRNNTPSASDYRALISKWAEYSNTSLKKPKKQNSKPINDEILANVTDPTARALVGMLIAENKKLKNENSLLKQQTTLTIDMRKSKDEVLGIGKNTVLVSPSYNLSETEIKALREAISDDFMNHRGWTVDEYGRVKEKGILVYRAGYVSAIKKVLSD
;
A
#
# COMPACT_ATOMS: atom_id res chain seq x y z
N MET A 1 8.60 -53.03 11.38
CA MET A 1 7.70 -52.45 10.36
C MET A 1 8.54 -52.10 9.14
N VAL A 2 8.14 -52.56 7.96
CA VAL A 2 8.96 -52.57 6.73
C VAL A 2 9.39 -51.15 6.36
N ASN A 3 10.70 -50.92 6.39
CA ASN A 3 11.35 -49.66 6.03
C ASN A 3 11.42 -49.56 4.50
N MET A 4 10.25 -49.42 3.88
CA MET A 4 10.13 -49.35 2.42
C MET A 4 10.74 -48.04 1.92
N ASN A 5 11.70 -48.15 0.99
CA ASN A 5 12.39 -46.99 0.42
C ASN A 5 11.37 -46.07 -0.31
N PRO A 6 11.42 -44.74 -0.14
CA PRO A 6 10.60 -43.80 -0.92
C PRO A 6 10.62 -44.04 -2.44
N ASP A 7 11.72 -44.54 -2.99
CA ASP A 7 11.85 -44.90 -4.40
C ASP A 7 10.93 -46.07 -4.79
N GLU A 8 10.79 -47.07 -3.93
CA GLU A 8 9.90 -48.22 -4.16
C GLU A 8 8.42 -47.79 -4.05
N LEU A 9 8.10 -46.83 -3.19
CA LEU A 9 6.74 -46.30 -3.08
C LEU A 9 6.38 -45.51 -4.32
N TYR A 10 7.32 -44.71 -4.83
CA TYR A 10 7.13 -43.99 -6.07
C TYR A 10 6.82 -44.94 -7.24
N LEU A 11 7.57 -46.03 -7.41
CA LEU A 11 7.34 -47.01 -8.48
C LEU A 11 5.94 -47.63 -8.41
N LYS A 12 5.49 -48.08 -7.23
CA LYS A 12 4.14 -48.65 -7.05
C LYS A 12 3.02 -47.67 -7.34
N LEU A 13 3.19 -46.41 -6.92
CA LEU A 13 2.22 -45.34 -7.18
C LEU A 13 2.22 -44.92 -8.67
N HIS A 14 3.37 -45.03 -9.33
CA HIS A 14 3.54 -44.69 -10.73
C HIS A 14 2.91 -45.73 -11.66
N GLU A 15 3.05 -47.04 -11.39
CA GLU A 15 2.50 -48.11 -12.23
C GLU A 15 0.98 -47.99 -12.46
N ASN A 16 0.23 -47.70 -11.40
CA ASN A 16 -1.24 -47.66 -11.41
C ASN A 16 -1.83 -46.24 -11.65
N ALA A 17 -1.01 -45.28 -12.08
CA ALA A 17 -1.41 -43.87 -12.20
C ALA A 17 -1.78 -43.43 -13.62
N SER A 18 -2.71 -42.47 -13.71
CA SER A 18 -3.01 -41.74 -14.94
C SER A 18 -1.83 -40.86 -15.38
N VAL A 19 -1.76 -40.50 -16.67
CA VAL A 19 -0.67 -39.68 -17.24
C VAL A 19 -0.42 -38.39 -16.45
N ARG A 20 -1.50 -37.70 -16.04
CA ARG A 20 -1.41 -36.47 -15.22
C ARG A 20 -0.88 -36.74 -13.81
N LYS A 21 -1.30 -37.86 -13.20
CA LYS A 21 -0.85 -38.27 -11.87
C LYS A 21 0.61 -38.71 -11.87
N LYS A 22 1.06 -39.43 -12.91
CA LYS A 22 2.46 -39.82 -13.12
C LYS A 22 3.39 -38.61 -13.15
N ARG A 23 3.10 -37.62 -14.00
CA ARG A 23 3.88 -36.37 -14.09
C ARG A 23 3.96 -35.63 -12.75
N THR A 24 2.89 -35.65 -11.97
CA THR A 24 2.85 -35.00 -10.66
C THR A 24 3.67 -35.78 -9.63
N LEU A 25 3.57 -37.11 -9.60
CA LEU A 25 4.36 -37.97 -8.73
C LEU A 25 5.86 -37.85 -9.02
N GLU A 26 6.25 -37.82 -10.29
CA GLU A 26 7.63 -37.62 -10.73
C GLU A 26 8.19 -36.29 -10.21
N LEU A 27 7.39 -35.22 -10.37
CA LEU A 27 7.78 -33.89 -9.91
C LEU A 27 7.93 -33.82 -8.37
N ILE A 28 7.05 -34.48 -7.62
CA ILE A 28 7.15 -34.59 -6.16
C ILE A 28 8.40 -35.39 -5.79
N HIS A 29 8.62 -36.53 -6.45
CA HIS A 29 9.75 -37.42 -6.18
C HIS A 29 11.09 -36.69 -6.37
N GLU A 30 11.29 -36.02 -7.51
CA GLU A 30 12.50 -35.26 -7.79
C GLU A 30 12.70 -34.09 -6.82
N THR A 31 11.62 -33.39 -6.47
CA THR A 31 11.70 -32.27 -5.51
C THR A 31 12.10 -32.77 -4.12
N CYS A 32 11.52 -33.88 -3.64
CA CYS A 32 11.91 -34.49 -2.37
C CYS A 32 13.36 -35.00 -2.39
N LYS A 33 13.82 -35.57 -3.51
CA LYS A 33 15.20 -36.04 -3.65
C LYS A 33 16.22 -34.90 -3.60
N ILE A 34 15.91 -33.75 -4.23
CA ILE A 34 16.73 -32.54 -4.14
C ILE A 34 16.72 -31.98 -2.71
N GLN A 35 15.55 -31.96 -2.08
CA GLN A 35 15.41 -31.48 -0.70
C GLN A 35 16.22 -32.35 0.27
N PHE A 36 16.22 -33.67 0.09
CA PHE A 36 17.01 -34.61 0.89
C PHE A 36 18.53 -34.43 0.72
N LYS A 37 18.98 -34.09 -0.50
CA LYS A 37 20.39 -33.77 -0.75
C LYS A 37 20.80 -32.41 -0.19
N SER A 38 19.84 -31.53 0.03
CA SER A 38 20.06 -30.22 0.64
C SER A 38 20.06 -30.39 2.15
N ASP A 39 20.91 -29.69 2.88
CA ASP A 39 20.99 -29.76 4.36
C ASP A 39 19.72 -29.22 5.08
N VAL A 40 18.66 -28.94 4.32
CA VAL A 40 17.38 -28.39 4.77
C VAL A 40 16.32 -29.49 4.65
N ASN A 41 16.06 -30.21 5.73
CA ASN A 41 15.09 -31.31 5.74
C ASN A 41 13.60 -30.87 5.85
N ASP A 42 13.16 -29.80 5.18
CA ASP A 42 11.74 -29.37 5.23
C ASP A 42 10.89 -30.08 4.15
N PHE A 43 10.24 -31.17 4.55
CA PHE A 43 9.29 -31.93 3.72
C PHE A 43 7.83 -31.55 3.94
N SER A 44 7.54 -30.35 4.47
CA SER A 44 6.15 -29.92 4.63
C SER A 44 5.46 -29.74 3.27
N ILE A 45 4.15 -30.09 3.19
CA ILE A 45 3.37 -30.04 1.93
C ILE A 45 3.44 -28.65 1.27
N GLY A 46 3.40 -27.57 2.07
CA GLY A 46 3.50 -26.22 1.54
C GLY A 46 4.88 -25.88 0.97
N THR A 47 5.96 -26.38 1.58
CA THR A 47 7.32 -26.18 1.07
C THR A 47 7.52 -26.93 -0.25
N ILE A 48 7.11 -28.21 -0.31
CA ILE A 48 7.16 -29.00 -1.55
C ILE A 48 6.29 -28.37 -2.66
N ALA A 49 5.07 -27.93 -2.34
CA ALA A 49 4.18 -27.27 -3.29
C ALA A 49 4.77 -25.95 -3.83
N ASN A 50 5.48 -25.18 -3.00
CA ASN A 50 6.17 -23.97 -3.44
C ASN A 50 7.37 -24.28 -4.33
N LEU A 51 8.18 -25.28 -3.98
CA LEU A 51 9.36 -25.69 -4.76
C LEU A 51 8.98 -26.21 -6.15
N MET A 52 7.83 -26.87 -6.27
CA MET A 52 7.33 -27.39 -7.54
C MET A 52 6.48 -26.38 -8.34
N LYS A 53 6.18 -25.20 -7.78
CA LYS A 53 5.27 -24.21 -8.38
C LYS A 53 5.76 -23.76 -9.76
N ASP A 54 7.05 -23.47 -9.89
CA ASP A 54 7.65 -23.01 -11.15
C ASP A 54 7.71 -24.10 -12.23
N LYS A 55 7.64 -25.37 -11.81
CA LYS A 55 7.63 -26.54 -12.70
C LYS A 55 6.21 -26.97 -13.09
N GLY A 56 5.19 -26.18 -12.75
CA GLY A 56 3.79 -26.47 -13.07
C GLY A 56 3.15 -27.54 -12.17
N GLY A 57 3.66 -27.72 -10.95
CA GLY A 57 3.11 -28.63 -9.97
C GLY A 57 1.74 -28.20 -9.41
N PRO A 58 0.98 -29.12 -8.78
CA PRO A 58 -0.26 -28.79 -8.07
C PRO A 58 -0.03 -27.77 -6.95
N THR A 59 -1.05 -26.96 -6.69
CA THR A 59 -1.03 -26.01 -5.57
C THR A 59 -1.08 -26.74 -4.22
N GLU A 60 -0.64 -26.07 -3.15
CA GLU A 60 -0.71 -26.62 -1.79
C GLU A 60 -2.12 -27.10 -1.44
N GLN A 61 -3.15 -26.33 -1.81
CA GLN A 61 -4.54 -26.70 -1.59
C GLN A 61 -4.91 -27.98 -2.33
N ALA A 62 -4.49 -28.13 -3.60
CA ALA A 62 -4.77 -29.34 -4.38
C ALA A 62 -4.14 -30.61 -3.77
N MET A 63 -2.99 -30.48 -3.12
CA MET A 63 -2.32 -31.58 -2.42
C MET A 63 -2.95 -31.89 -1.04
N ARG A 64 -3.62 -30.91 -0.42
CA ARG A 64 -4.34 -31.10 0.85
C ARG A 64 -5.76 -31.63 0.68
N ASN A 65 -6.35 -31.49 -0.49
CA ASN A 65 -7.71 -31.95 -0.77
C ASN A 65 -7.91 -33.46 -0.54
N ASN A 66 -9.13 -33.89 -0.21
CA ASN A 66 -9.49 -35.29 -0.01
C ASN A 66 -9.76 -36.02 -1.33
N THR A 67 -8.81 -35.95 -2.27
CA THR A 67 -8.87 -36.73 -3.51
C THR A 67 -7.96 -37.96 -3.41
N PRO A 68 -8.26 -39.07 -4.12
CA PRO A 68 -7.40 -40.25 -4.12
C PRO A 68 -5.96 -39.93 -4.55
N SER A 69 -5.80 -39.08 -5.57
CA SER A 69 -4.47 -38.67 -6.05
C SER A 69 -3.72 -37.82 -5.01
N ALA A 70 -4.41 -36.93 -4.28
CA ALA A 70 -3.79 -36.14 -3.23
C ALA A 70 -3.39 -37.00 -2.01
N SER A 71 -4.11 -38.09 -1.72
CA SER A 71 -3.71 -39.06 -0.71
C SER A 71 -2.37 -39.72 -1.06
N ASP A 72 -2.19 -40.11 -2.32
CA ASP A 72 -0.94 -40.72 -2.79
C ASP A 72 0.23 -39.74 -2.77
N TYR A 73 -0.01 -38.48 -3.12
CA TYR A 73 1.00 -37.41 -3.03
C TYR A 73 1.44 -37.20 -1.58
N ARG A 74 0.48 -37.15 -0.64
CA ARG A 74 0.80 -37.04 0.79
C ARG A 74 1.54 -38.26 1.29
N ALA A 75 1.15 -39.46 0.89
CA ALA A 75 1.82 -40.71 1.28
C ALA A 75 3.29 -40.73 0.82
N LEU A 76 3.56 -40.30 -0.42
CA LEU A 76 4.93 -40.21 -0.94
C LEU A 76 5.78 -39.20 -0.15
N ILE A 77 5.24 -38.01 0.14
CA ILE A 77 5.95 -36.98 0.92
C ILE A 77 6.18 -37.45 2.37
N SER A 78 5.19 -38.12 2.97
CA SER A 78 5.32 -38.72 4.30
C SER A 78 6.45 -39.75 4.36
N LYS A 79 6.59 -40.59 3.33
CA LYS A 79 7.71 -41.54 3.28
C LYS A 79 9.07 -40.88 3.13
N TRP A 80 9.18 -39.82 2.35
CA TRP A 80 10.42 -39.04 2.28
C TRP A 80 10.77 -38.36 3.61
N ALA A 81 9.77 -37.86 4.35
CA ALA A 81 9.97 -37.32 5.69
C ALA A 81 10.42 -38.40 6.69
N GLU A 82 9.76 -39.57 6.69
CA GLU A 82 10.15 -40.71 7.53
C GLU A 82 11.58 -41.20 7.22
N TYR A 83 11.94 -41.30 5.93
CA TYR A 83 13.26 -41.74 5.51
C TYR A 83 14.39 -40.76 5.88
N SER A 84 14.08 -39.46 5.89
CA SER A 84 15.02 -38.40 6.29
C SER A 84 15.08 -38.17 7.80
N ASN A 85 14.47 -39.05 8.62
CA ASN A 85 14.30 -38.87 10.07
C ASN A 85 13.72 -37.49 10.45
N THR A 86 12.95 -36.86 9.55
CA THR A 86 12.45 -35.50 9.73
C THR A 86 10.93 -35.47 9.79
N SER A 87 10.37 -34.47 10.48
CA SER A 87 8.93 -34.33 10.65
C SER A 87 8.29 -33.59 9.48
N LEU A 88 7.07 -34.01 9.08
CA LEU A 88 6.20 -33.28 8.13
C LEU A 88 5.73 -31.91 8.65
N LYS A 89 5.97 -31.62 9.93
CA LYS A 89 5.65 -30.33 10.52
C LYS A 89 6.68 -29.33 10.06
N LYS A 90 6.20 -28.25 9.42
CA LYS A 90 7.00 -27.07 9.07
C LYS A 90 7.85 -26.73 10.29
N PRO A 91 9.20 -26.67 10.17
CA PRO A 91 10.04 -26.31 11.30
C PRO A 91 9.51 -24.99 11.85
N LYS A 92 9.29 -24.92 13.17
CA LYS A 92 8.90 -23.66 13.82
C LYS A 92 9.89 -22.62 13.30
N LYS A 93 9.39 -21.53 12.71
CA LYS A 93 10.21 -20.39 12.31
C LYS A 93 11.14 -20.15 13.49
N GLN A 94 12.43 -20.44 13.32
CA GLN A 94 13.40 -20.03 14.31
C GLN A 94 13.26 -18.52 14.29
N ASN A 95 12.69 -17.96 15.36
CA ASN A 95 12.78 -16.54 15.60
C ASN A 95 14.28 -16.32 15.72
N SER A 96 14.94 -16.02 14.60
CA SER A 96 16.34 -15.61 14.61
C SER A 96 16.36 -14.51 15.64
N LYS A 97 17.15 -14.72 16.70
CA LYS A 97 17.28 -13.70 17.74
C LYS A 97 17.56 -12.39 17.01
N PRO A 98 16.83 -11.32 17.31
CA PRO A 98 17.08 -10.05 16.64
C PRO A 98 18.59 -9.79 16.73
N ILE A 99 19.22 -9.33 15.65
CA ILE A 99 20.69 -9.09 15.57
C ILE A 99 21.24 -8.40 16.83
N ASN A 100 20.44 -7.53 17.45
CA ASN A 100 20.74 -6.87 18.72
C ASN A 100 21.01 -7.85 19.88
N ASP A 101 20.25 -8.93 20.00
CA ASP A 101 20.43 -9.97 21.03
C ASP A 101 21.69 -10.80 20.76
N GLU A 102 22.06 -11.00 19.49
CA GLU A 102 23.35 -11.62 19.12
C GLU A 102 24.53 -10.71 19.44
N ILE A 103 24.42 -9.41 19.16
CA ILE A 103 25.41 -8.40 19.54
C ILE A 103 25.60 -8.40 21.07
N LEU A 104 24.51 -8.41 21.84
CA LEU A 104 24.57 -8.44 23.30
C LEU A 104 25.17 -9.73 23.84
N ALA A 105 24.90 -10.88 23.20
CA ALA A 105 25.49 -12.16 23.57
C ALA A 105 27.00 -12.21 23.34
N ASN A 106 27.51 -11.49 22.32
CA ASN A 106 28.94 -11.43 22.00
C ASN A 106 29.74 -10.48 22.91
N VAL A 107 29.09 -9.56 23.62
CA VAL A 107 29.76 -8.72 24.62
C VAL A 107 29.96 -9.55 25.89
N THR A 108 31.21 -9.84 26.27
CA THR A 108 31.56 -10.69 27.41
C THR A 108 31.37 -10.00 28.75
N ASP A 109 31.81 -8.74 28.85
CA ASP A 109 31.71 -7.93 30.07
C ASP A 109 30.23 -7.54 30.37
N PRO A 110 29.69 -7.88 31.56
CA PRO A 110 28.33 -7.52 31.96
C PRO A 110 28.05 -6.01 31.93
N THR A 111 29.04 -5.17 32.28
CA THR A 111 28.82 -3.71 32.35
C THR A 111 28.77 -3.10 30.95
N ALA A 112 29.72 -3.46 30.08
CA ALA A 112 29.66 -3.12 28.66
C ALA A 112 28.38 -3.65 27.99
N ARG A 113 27.91 -4.85 28.33
CA ARG A 113 26.67 -5.43 27.79
C ARG A 113 25.45 -4.58 28.16
N ALA A 114 25.37 -4.10 29.40
CA ALA A 114 24.30 -3.22 29.84
C ALA A 114 24.32 -1.87 29.09
N LEU A 115 25.50 -1.26 28.94
CA LEU A 115 25.66 0.00 28.19
C LEU A 115 25.24 -0.15 26.72
N VAL A 116 25.70 -1.21 26.05
CA VAL A 116 25.31 -1.52 24.67
C VAL A 116 23.81 -1.76 24.57
N GLY A 117 23.21 -2.43 25.55
CA GLY A 117 21.75 -2.63 25.63
C GLY A 117 20.99 -1.31 25.70
N MET A 118 21.45 -0.36 26.51
CA MET A 118 20.87 0.99 26.60
C MET A 118 21.00 1.75 25.27
N LEU A 119 22.17 1.72 24.63
CA LEU A 119 22.39 2.37 23.33
C LEU A 119 21.51 1.79 22.21
N ILE A 120 21.27 0.47 22.22
CA ILE A 120 20.36 -0.18 21.28
C ILE A 120 18.92 0.28 21.50
N ALA A 121 18.49 0.37 22.76
CA ALA A 121 17.14 0.83 23.11
C ALA A 121 16.91 2.30 22.68
N GLU A 122 17.89 3.16 22.93
CA GLU A 122 17.84 4.57 22.51
C GLU A 122 17.82 4.72 20.98
N ASN A 123 18.66 3.99 20.26
CA ASN A 123 18.63 3.97 18.80
C ASN A 123 17.27 3.53 18.24
N LYS A 124 16.65 2.52 18.86
CA LYS A 124 15.31 2.06 18.45
C LYS A 124 14.26 3.16 18.67
N LYS A 125 14.33 3.85 19.81
CA LYS A 125 13.44 4.99 20.12
C LYS A 125 13.61 6.11 19.08
N LEU A 126 14.85 6.53 18.81
CA LEU A 126 15.15 7.59 17.83
C LEU A 126 14.67 7.23 16.42
N LYS A 127 14.86 5.96 15.99
CA LYS A 127 14.36 5.49 14.69
C LYS A 127 12.83 5.53 14.60
N ASN A 128 12.14 5.17 15.68
CA ASN A 128 10.67 5.23 15.74
C ASN A 128 10.17 6.68 15.67
N GLU A 129 10.77 7.59 16.44
CA GLU A 129 10.44 9.02 16.40
C GLU A 129 10.70 9.60 15.01
N ASN A 130 11.83 9.28 14.38
CA ASN A 130 12.14 9.74 13.02
C ASN A 130 11.14 9.18 11.99
N SER A 131 10.73 7.91 12.11
CA SER A 131 9.68 7.34 11.26
C SER A 131 8.34 8.05 11.44
N LEU A 132 7.98 8.40 12.68
CA LEU A 132 6.75 9.13 12.97
C LEU A 132 6.79 10.54 12.33
N LEU A 133 7.90 11.26 12.50
CA LEU A 133 8.10 12.59 11.89
C LEU A 133 8.03 12.52 10.35
N LYS A 134 8.66 11.52 9.74
CA LYS A 134 8.58 11.30 8.29
C LYS A 134 7.15 11.05 7.80
N GLN A 135 6.36 10.31 8.57
CA GLN A 135 4.94 10.10 8.27
C GLN A 135 4.15 11.41 8.36
N GLN A 136 4.40 12.23 9.37
CA GLN A 136 3.73 13.53 9.53
C GLN A 136 4.09 14.54 8.44
N THR A 137 5.31 14.47 7.89
CA THR A 137 5.79 15.40 6.85
C THR A 137 5.14 15.13 5.49
N THR A 138 4.67 13.90 5.24
CA THR A 138 4.06 13.51 3.98
C THR A 138 2.55 13.75 4.04
N LEU A 139 2.14 15.03 4.00
CA LEU A 139 0.74 15.41 3.85
C LEU A 139 0.36 15.30 2.37
N THR A 140 -0.27 14.20 1.98
CA THR A 140 -0.86 14.06 0.65
C THR A 140 -2.15 14.88 0.60
N ILE A 141 -2.03 16.15 0.22
CA ILE A 141 -3.19 17.03 0.02
C ILE A 141 -3.77 16.72 -1.37
N ASP A 142 -4.95 16.12 -1.42
CA ASP A 142 -5.66 15.88 -2.67
C ASP A 142 -6.21 17.21 -3.21
N MET A 143 -5.50 17.79 -4.19
CA MET A 143 -5.82 19.08 -4.81
C MET A 143 -6.82 18.97 -5.96
N ARG A 144 -7.48 17.81 -6.15
CA ARG A 144 -8.54 17.70 -7.15
C ARG A 144 -9.69 18.62 -6.75
N LYS A 145 -9.98 19.62 -7.59
CA LYS A 145 -11.22 20.40 -7.48
C LYS A 145 -12.39 19.42 -7.52
N SER A 146 -13.05 19.22 -6.39
CA SER A 146 -14.26 18.42 -6.32
C SER A 146 -15.28 19.05 -7.28
N LYS A 147 -15.88 18.23 -8.14
CA LYS A 147 -17.00 18.66 -8.99
C LYS A 147 -18.25 19.04 -8.18
N ASP A 148 -18.19 18.88 -6.86
CA ASP A 148 -19.30 19.06 -5.91
C ASP A 148 -19.41 20.49 -5.34
N GLU A 149 -18.58 21.46 -5.76
CA GLU A 149 -18.88 22.88 -5.49
C GLU A 149 -20.18 23.37 -6.18
N VAL A 150 -20.81 22.54 -7.02
CA VAL A 150 -22.11 22.83 -7.64
C VAL A 150 -23.30 22.44 -6.75
N LEU A 151 -23.13 21.60 -5.72
CA LEU A 151 -24.25 21.15 -4.88
C LEU A 151 -23.83 21.13 -3.41
N GLY A 152 -23.99 22.28 -2.74
CA GLY A 152 -23.68 22.47 -1.33
C GLY A 152 -24.45 21.53 -0.40
N ILE A 153 -23.91 20.33 -0.15
CA ILE A 153 -24.30 19.46 0.96
C ILE A 153 -23.05 18.69 1.42
N GLY A 154 -22.38 19.21 2.45
CA GLY A 154 -21.27 18.55 3.10
C GLY A 154 -21.03 19.17 4.48
N LYS A 155 -21.72 18.66 5.50
CA LYS A 155 -21.60 19.07 6.91
C LYS A 155 -20.22 18.69 7.47
N ASN A 156 -19.13 19.37 7.08
CA ASN A 156 -17.97 19.65 7.93
C ASN A 156 -16.84 20.47 7.27
N THR A 157 -17.04 21.04 6.09
CA THR A 157 -16.02 21.90 5.46
C THR A 157 -16.19 23.33 5.92
N VAL A 158 -15.26 23.82 6.74
CA VAL A 158 -15.06 25.27 6.94
C VAL A 158 -14.48 25.81 5.64
N LEU A 159 -15.37 26.22 4.73
CA LEU A 159 -15.02 27.09 3.62
C LEU A 159 -14.59 28.43 4.25
N VAL A 160 -13.28 28.63 4.42
CA VAL A 160 -12.75 29.98 4.62
C VAL A 160 -12.81 30.65 3.25
N SER A 161 -14.01 31.12 2.90
CA SER A 161 -14.16 32.12 1.86
C SER A 161 -13.21 33.27 2.22
N PRO A 162 -12.42 33.82 1.28
CA PRO A 162 -11.80 35.11 1.52
C PRO A 162 -12.94 36.09 1.74
N SER A 163 -13.26 36.36 3.00
CA SER A 163 -14.11 37.47 3.36
C SER A 163 -13.30 38.71 3.05
N TYR A 164 -13.52 39.24 1.85
CA TYR A 164 -13.20 40.62 1.54
C TYR A 164 -14.10 41.45 2.45
N ASN A 165 -13.68 41.65 3.69
CA ASN A 165 -14.34 42.51 4.65
C ASN A 165 -14.16 43.95 4.16
N LEU A 166 -14.87 44.31 3.09
CA LEU A 166 -14.93 45.67 2.58
C LEU A 166 -15.58 46.53 3.67
N SER A 167 -14.97 47.67 3.97
CA SER A 167 -15.59 48.63 4.87
C SER A 167 -16.85 49.23 4.23
N GLU A 168 -17.74 49.79 5.07
CA GLU A 168 -18.91 50.52 4.56
C GLU A 168 -18.50 51.68 3.63
N THR A 169 -17.35 52.30 3.89
CA THR A 169 -16.80 53.38 3.05
C THR A 169 -16.33 52.88 1.69
N GLU A 170 -15.70 51.71 1.62
CA GLU A 170 -15.26 51.07 0.38
C GLU A 170 -16.47 50.61 -0.46
N ILE A 171 -17.48 50.01 0.18
CA ILE A 171 -18.73 49.62 -0.48
C ILE A 171 -19.44 50.85 -1.06
N LYS A 172 -19.53 51.93 -0.29
CA LYS A 172 -20.15 53.17 -0.75
C LYS A 172 -19.40 53.79 -1.93
N ALA A 173 -18.08 53.85 -1.86
CA ALA A 173 -17.25 54.37 -2.94
C ALA A 173 -17.41 53.54 -4.24
N LEU A 174 -17.45 52.21 -4.13
CA LEU A 174 -17.66 51.33 -5.28
C LEU A 174 -19.06 51.49 -5.88
N ARG A 175 -20.10 51.64 -5.05
CA ARG A 175 -21.48 51.90 -5.51
C ARG A 175 -21.59 53.23 -6.25
N GLU A 176 -21.00 54.29 -5.70
CA GLU A 176 -20.98 55.60 -6.34
C GLU A 176 -20.21 55.57 -7.67
N ALA A 177 -19.10 54.82 -7.74
CA ALA A 177 -18.29 54.69 -8.94
C ALA A 177 -18.99 54.02 -10.12
N ILE A 178 -20.06 53.24 -9.89
CA ILE A 178 -20.89 52.62 -10.94
C ILE A 178 -22.32 53.18 -11.00
N SER A 179 -22.64 54.21 -10.22
CA SER A 179 -23.97 54.80 -10.17
C SER A 179 -24.32 55.48 -11.49
N ASP A 180 -25.54 55.28 -11.97
CA ASP A 180 -26.05 55.91 -13.19
C ASP A 180 -26.02 57.44 -13.07
N ASP A 181 -26.29 58.00 -11.89
CA ASP A 181 -26.24 59.45 -11.65
C ASP A 181 -24.83 60.02 -11.83
N PHE A 182 -23.82 59.31 -11.32
CA PHE A 182 -22.41 59.70 -11.47
C PHE A 182 -21.96 59.60 -12.92
N MET A 183 -22.31 58.51 -13.61
CA MET A 183 -22.01 58.29 -15.02
C MET A 183 -22.65 59.39 -15.88
N ASN A 184 -23.92 59.71 -15.65
CA ASN A 184 -24.64 60.74 -16.37
C ASN A 184 -24.05 62.14 -16.12
N HIS A 185 -23.70 62.48 -14.88
CA HIS A 185 -23.06 63.75 -14.54
C HIS A 185 -21.68 63.90 -15.22
N ARG A 186 -20.96 62.80 -15.40
CA ARG A 186 -19.66 62.79 -16.11
C ARG A 186 -19.80 62.70 -17.63
N GLY A 187 -21.00 62.50 -18.16
CA GLY A 187 -21.22 62.24 -19.58
C GLY A 187 -20.59 60.91 -20.06
N TRP A 188 -20.50 59.95 -19.15
CA TRP A 188 -19.95 58.62 -19.41
C TRP A 188 -21.05 57.66 -19.84
N THR A 189 -20.74 56.80 -20.81
CA THR A 189 -21.65 55.75 -21.29
C THR A 189 -21.08 54.37 -21.03
N VAL A 190 -21.95 53.42 -20.70
CA VAL A 190 -21.59 52.04 -20.36
C VAL A 190 -22.08 51.09 -21.45
N ASP A 191 -21.17 50.29 -22.02
CA ASP A 191 -21.52 49.21 -22.96
C ASP A 191 -22.01 47.94 -22.22
N GLU A 192 -22.66 47.01 -22.93
CA GLU A 192 -23.14 45.71 -22.41
C GLU A 192 -22.05 44.87 -21.71
N TYR A 193 -20.78 45.02 -22.10
CA TYR A 193 -19.65 44.34 -21.49
C TYR A 193 -19.08 45.06 -20.24
N GLY A 194 -19.78 46.07 -19.72
CA GLY A 194 -19.37 46.85 -18.56
C GLY A 194 -18.16 47.75 -18.81
N ARG A 195 -18.00 48.22 -20.05
CA ARG A 195 -16.94 49.15 -20.48
C ARG A 195 -17.44 50.59 -20.36
N VAL A 196 -16.60 51.51 -19.89
CA VAL A 196 -16.98 52.93 -19.72
C VAL A 196 -16.27 53.79 -20.76
N LYS A 197 -17.02 54.66 -21.44
CA LYS A 197 -16.51 55.60 -22.44
C LYS A 197 -16.97 57.02 -22.17
N GLU A 198 -16.17 58.00 -22.56
CA GLU A 198 -16.51 59.41 -22.58
C GLU A 198 -16.43 59.91 -24.01
N LYS A 199 -17.57 60.33 -24.60
CA LYS A 199 -17.64 60.83 -25.99
C LYS A 199 -16.91 59.93 -27.02
N GLY A 200 -16.95 58.60 -26.80
CA GLY A 200 -16.30 57.61 -27.66
C GLY A 200 -14.86 57.23 -27.28
N ILE A 201 -14.23 57.95 -26.36
CA ILE A 201 -12.90 57.63 -25.84
C ILE A 201 -13.03 56.64 -24.68
N LEU A 202 -12.19 55.60 -24.68
CA LEU A 202 -12.17 54.59 -23.63
C LEU A 202 -11.65 55.16 -22.31
N VAL A 203 -12.47 55.14 -21.27
CA VAL A 203 -12.06 55.51 -19.90
C VAL A 203 -11.67 54.24 -19.13
N TYR A 204 -12.57 53.25 -19.09
CA TYR A 204 -12.33 51.96 -18.44
C TYR A 204 -12.60 50.80 -19.38
N ARG A 205 -11.76 49.76 -19.29
CA ARG A 205 -11.85 48.55 -20.11
C ARG A 205 -13.15 47.78 -19.83
N ALA A 206 -13.50 46.89 -20.76
CA ALA A 206 -14.58 45.93 -20.54
C ALA A 206 -14.30 45.11 -19.27
N GLY A 207 -15.35 44.86 -18.48
CA GLY A 207 -15.22 44.22 -17.19
C GLY A 207 -15.23 45.16 -15.99
N TYR A 208 -15.08 46.47 -16.16
CA TYR A 208 -15.04 47.41 -15.03
C TYR A 208 -16.34 47.41 -14.22
N VAL A 209 -17.45 47.75 -14.86
CA VAL A 209 -18.76 47.82 -14.18
C VAL A 209 -19.21 46.44 -13.72
N SER A 210 -18.97 45.40 -14.53
CA SER A 210 -19.41 44.04 -14.21
C SER A 210 -18.59 43.38 -13.10
N ALA A 211 -17.30 43.70 -12.96
CA ALA A 211 -16.50 43.25 -11.83
C ALA A 211 -16.95 43.92 -10.53
N ILE A 212 -17.21 45.23 -10.56
CA ILE A 212 -17.67 45.97 -9.37
C ILE A 212 -19.06 45.48 -8.92
N LYS A 213 -20.00 45.26 -9.85
CA LYS A 213 -21.32 44.66 -9.53
C LYS A 213 -21.18 43.29 -8.86
N LYS A 214 -20.31 42.42 -9.39
CA LYS A 214 -20.03 41.10 -8.79
C LYS A 214 -19.44 41.19 -7.38
N VAL A 215 -18.55 42.16 -7.14
CA VAL A 215 -17.95 42.38 -5.80
C VAL A 215 -19.00 42.90 -4.82
N LEU A 216 -19.91 43.76 -5.28
CA LEU A 216 -21.02 44.30 -4.48
C LEU A 216 -22.19 43.31 -4.32
N SER A 217 -22.15 42.15 -5.01
CA SER A 217 -23.22 41.15 -5.06
C SER A 217 -24.55 41.69 -5.60
N ASP A 218 -24.49 42.62 -6.56
CA ASP A 218 -25.62 43.18 -7.32
C ASP A 218 -25.72 42.59 -8.75
#